data_AF-X1DI88-F1
#
_entry.id   AF-X1DI88-F1
#
_cell.length_a   1.000
_cell.length_b   1.000
_cell.length_c   1.000
_cell.angle_alpha   90.00
_cell.angle_beta   90.00
_cell.angle_gamma   90.00
#
_symmetry.space_group_name_H-M   'P 1'
#
loop_
_entity.id
_entity.type
_entity.pdbx_description
1 polymer ?
#
loop_
_entity_poly.entity_id
_entity_poly.type
_entity_poly.pdbx_seq_one_letter_code
_entity_poly.pdbx_strand_id
1 'polypeptide(L)'
;MKITEISGFLENGMWGYGPPFPEVKIEQIASIDDHGYEGHKITLSTLSGTYLETAAHRFKGAPTVDKIPLKNLIKEAAVIKLSFHKKPCEHITVEELDKSGVEVKEGDALLICTGWDKNWNRDNFVIDSPHFTEEATDWIIRKKVSLWG
;
A
#
# COMPACT_ATOMS: atom_id res chain seq x y z
N MET A 1 -9.22 5.76 -22.84
CA MET A 1 -8.95 5.75 -21.38
C MET A 1 -7.66 4.98 -21.15
N LYS A 2 -6.73 5.51 -20.36
CA LYS A 2 -5.50 4.80 -19.97
C LYS A 2 -5.69 4.29 -18.54
N ILE A 3 -5.35 3.02 -18.30
CA ILE A 3 -5.35 2.41 -16.97
C ILE A 3 -3.89 2.21 -16.58
N THR A 4 -3.54 2.53 -15.33
CA THR A 4 -2.23 2.30 -14.75
C THR A 4 -2.39 1.33 -13.58
N GLU A 5 -1.74 0.17 -13.66
CA GLU A 5 -1.67 -0.76 -12.54
C GLU A 5 -0.65 -0.25 -11.52
N ILE A 6 -1.02 -0.27 -10.24
CA ILE A 6 -0.17 0.21 -9.13
C ILE A 6 0.01 -0.84 -8.03
N SER A 7 -0.47 -2.07 -8.26
CA SER A 7 -0.30 -3.19 -7.35
C SER A 7 1.00 -3.94 -7.66
N GLY A 8 1.69 -4.39 -6.61
CA GLY A 8 2.76 -5.37 -6.73
C GLY A 8 2.20 -6.79 -6.85
N PHE A 9 3.00 -7.71 -7.37
CA PHE A 9 2.61 -9.11 -7.50
C PHE A 9 2.51 -9.80 -6.14
N LEU A 10 1.49 -10.65 -5.98
CA LEU A 10 1.45 -11.66 -4.94
C LEU A 10 2.16 -12.91 -5.44
N GLU A 11 3.26 -13.27 -4.80
CA GLU A 11 4.08 -14.40 -5.20
C GLU A 11 4.70 -15.13 -4.00
N ASN A 12 5.00 -16.41 -4.19
CA ASN A 12 5.69 -17.20 -3.17
C ASN A 12 7.08 -16.60 -2.92
N GLY A 13 7.43 -16.42 -1.64
CA GLY A 13 8.72 -15.84 -1.25
C GLY A 13 8.80 -14.32 -1.35
N MET A 14 7.69 -13.62 -1.61
CA MET A 14 7.64 -12.17 -1.45
C MET A 14 7.85 -11.76 0.02
N TRP A 15 8.13 -10.47 0.24
CA TRP A 15 8.26 -9.91 1.57
C TRP A 15 7.02 -10.16 2.45
N GLY A 16 7.23 -10.17 3.77
CA GLY A 16 6.16 -10.26 4.76
C GLY A 16 6.58 -9.65 6.10
N TYR A 17 5.63 -9.55 7.04
CA TYR A 17 5.87 -8.98 8.37
C TYR A 17 6.40 -10.00 9.40
N GLY A 18 6.58 -11.27 9.00
CA GLY A 18 6.96 -12.35 9.90
C GLY A 18 5.84 -12.76 10.88
N PRO A 19 6.12 -13.67 11.83
CA PRO A 19 5.13 -14.14 12.79
C PRO A 19 4.48 -12.98 13.59
N PRO A 20 3.15 -13.03 13.83
CA PRO A 20 2.23 -14.15 13.62
C PRO A 20 1.63 -14.22 12.20
N PHE A 21 2.05 -13.36 11.28
CA PHE A 21 1.51 -13.35 9.92
C PHE A 21 2.08 -14.51 9.11
N PRO A 22 1.23 -15.26 8.37
CA PRO A 22 1.72 -16.31 7.47
C PRO A 22 2.45 -15.67 6.28
N GLU A 23 3.42 -16.41 5.75
CA GLU A 23 3.96 -16.12 4.43
C GLU A 23 2.89 -16.27 3.36
N VAL A 24 2.99 -15.47 2.29
CA VAL A 24 2.15 -15.66 1.10
C VAL A 24 2.48 -17.00 0.47
N LYS A 25 1.46 -17.85 0.32
CA LYS A 25 1.59 -19.18 -0.28
C LYS A 25 0.52 -19.41 -1.33
N ILE A 26 0.95 -19.70 -2.55
CA ILE A 26 0.14 -20.02 -3.72
C ILE A 26 0.52 -21.45 -4.15
N GLU A 27 -0.45 -22.35 -4.08
CA GLU A 27 -0.27 -23.78 -4.33
C GLU A 27 -1.27 -24.24 -5.38
N GLN A 28 -0.80 -24.89 -6.46
CA GLN A 28 -1.70 -25.56 -7.39
C GLN A 28 -2.31 -26.78 -6.70
N ILE A 29 -3.64 -26.86 -6.71
CA ILE A 29 -4.41 -27.96 -6.10
C ILE A 29 -5.23 -28.74 -7.14
N ALA A 30 -5.37 -28.21 -8.36
CA ALA A 30 -5.94 -28.89 -9.51
C ALA A 30 -5.22 -28.45 -10.79
N SER A 31 -4.96 -29.42 -11.66
CA SER A 31 -4.30 -29.27 -12.97
C SER A 31 -5.26 -29.69 -14.09
N ILE A 32 -5.11 -29.10 -15.27
CA ILE A 32 -5.94 -29.45 -16.44
C ILE A 32 -5.72 -30.93 -16.83
N ASP A 33 -4.49 -31.42 -16.79
CA ASP A 33 -4.16 -32.79 -17.22
C ASP A 33 -4.81 -33.86 -16.32
N ASP A 34 -4.83 -33.64 -15.01
CA ASP A 34 -5.35 -34.64 -14.06
C ASP A 34 -6.84 -34.43 -13.75
N HIS A 35 -7.37 -33.20 -13.86
CA HIS A 35 -8.71 -32.83 -13.38
C HIS A 35 -9.61 -32.19 -14.44
N GLY A 36 -9.07 -31.77 -15.58
CA GLY A 36 -9.80 -31.04 -16.62
C GLY A 36 -10.03 -29.55 -16.32
N TYR A 37 -9.48 -29.03 -15.21
CA TYR A 37 -9.53 -27.61 -14.83
C TYR A 37 -8.33 -27.23 -13.95
N GLU A 38 -8.03 -25.94 -13.88
CA GLU A 38 -6.95 -25.42 -13.05
C GLU A 38 -7.48 -24.75 -11.77
N GLY A 39 -6.84 -25.02 -10.63
CA GLY A 39 -7.26 -24.47 -9.35
C GLY A 39 -6.08 -24.28 -8.40
N HIS A 40 -6.12 -23.17 -7.64
CA HIS A 40 -5.07 -22.81 -6.69
C HIS A 40 -5.65 -22.53 -5.31
N LYS A 41 -4.91 -22.95 -4.27
CA LYS A 41 -5.10 -22.48 -2.90
C LYS A 41 -4.16 -21.30 -2.66
N ILE A 42 -4.70 -20.22 -2.11
CA ILE A 42 -3.95 -19.03 -1.74
C ILE A 42 -4.07 -18.83 -0.23
N THR A 43 -2.94 -18.71 0.45
CA THR A 43 -2.82 -18.31 1.85
C THR A 43 -2.18 -16.94 1.90
N LEU A 44 -2.84 -15.96 2.52
CA LEU A 44 -2.37 -14.59 2.67
C LEU A 44 -2.92 -13.98 3.96
N SER A 45 -2.31 -12.90 4.41
CA SER A 45 -2.86 -12.03 5.46
C SER A 45 -3.51 -10.80 4.82
N THR A 46 -4.33 -10.05 5.57
CA THR A 46 -4.88 -8.76 5.09
C THR A 46 -3.80 -7.68 4.91
N LEU A 47 -2.55 -7.97 5.28
CA LEU A 47 -1.38 -7.09 5.19
C LEU A 47 -0.36 -7.64 4.18
N SER A 48 -0.81 -8.39 3.17
CA SER A 48 0.07 -8.99 2.15
C SER A 48 0.01 -8.20 0.85
N GLY A 49 1.18 -7.88 0.28
CA GLY A 49 1.29 -7.17 -1.00
C GLY A 49 0.79 -5.72 -0.95
N THR A 50 0.13 -5.27 -2.01
CA THR A 50 -0.54 -3.97 -2.04
C THR A 50 -1.89 -4.13 -1.36
N TYR A 51 -2.04 -3.62 -0.14
CA TYR A 51 -3.21 -3.85 0.70
C TYR A 51 -3.85 -2.53 1.17
N LEU A 52 -5.05 -2.64 1.76
CA LEU A 52 -5.77 -1.52 2.37
C LEU A 52 -5.91 -1.72 3.88
N GLU A 53 -5.50 -0.72 4.65
CA GLU A 53 -5.67 -0.67 6.10
C GLU A 53 -6.74 0.31 6.54
N THR A 54 -7.26 0.08 7.74
CA THR A 54 -8.17 0.98 8.45
C THR A 54 -7.67 1.16 9.87
N ALA A 55 -8.24 2.12 10.60
CA ALA A 55 -7.97 2.30 12.02
C ALA A 55 -8.20 1.02 12.85
N ALA A 56 -9.03 0.08 12.40
CA ALA A 56 -9.24 -1.20 13.06
C ALA A 56 -7.95 -2.04 13.22
N HIS A 57 -6.91 -1.78 12.42
CA HIS A 57 -5.60 -2.40 12.57
C HIS A 57 -4.91 -2.04 13.90
N ARG A 58 -5.25 -0.87 14.49
CA ARG A 58 -4.61 -0.35 15.71
C ARG A 58 -5.60 -0.06 16.84
N PHE A 59 -6.87 0.16 16.52
CA PHE A 59 -7.88 0.62 17.47
C PHE A 59 -9.06 -0.35 17.52
N LYS A 60 -9.24 -1.00 18.68
CA LYS A 60 -10.36 -1.94 18.91
C LYS A 60 -11.69 -1.20 18.73
N GLY A 61 -12.58 -1.79 17.92
CA GLY A 61 -13.92 -1.24 17.65
C GLY A 61 -13.97 -0.17 16.57
N ALA A 62 -12.83 0.23 15.98
CA ALA A 62 -12.85 1.05 14.78
C ALA A 62 -13.42 0.25 13.58
N PRO A 63 -13.98 0.93 12.56
CA PRO A 63 -14.57 0.26 11.40
C PRO A 63 -13.54 -0.59 10.65
N THR A 64 -13.88 -1.85 10.40
CA THR A 64 -13.13 -2.77 9.54
C THR A 64 -13.34 -2.43 8.06
N VAL A 65 -12.49 -2.97 7.18
CA VAL A 65 -12.50 -2.66 5.74
C VAL A 65 -13.86 -2.91 5.06
N ASP A 66 -14.59 -3.95 5.48
CA ASP A 66 -15.92 -4.28 4.96
C ASP A 66 -17.00 -3.26 5.36
N LYS A 67 -16.70 -2.35 6.29
CA LYS A 67 -17.59 -1.26 6.73
C LYS A 67 -17.32 0.06 6.03
N ILE A 68 -16.26 0.15 5.23
CA ILE A 68 -15.92 1.37 4.51
C ILE A 68 -16.81 1.51 3.27
N PRO A 69 -17.58 2.61 3.10
CA PRO A 69 -18.39 2.81 1.90
C PRO A 69 -17.53 2.89 0.64
N LEU A 70 -17.92 2.22 -0.45
CA LEU A 70 -17.17 2.23 -1.72
C LEU A 70 -16.87 3.64 -2.27
N LYS A 71 -17.77 4.61 -2.04
CA LYS A 71 -17.57 6.01 -2.42
C LYS A 71 -16.36 6.67 -1.73
N ASN A 72 -15.84 6.07 -0.66
CA ASN A 72 -14.63 6.51 0.03
C ASN A 72 -13.36 5.89 -0.60
N LEU A 73 -13.51 4.85 -1.42
CA LEU A 73 -12.41 4.12 -2.07
C LEU A 73 -12.21 4.53 -3.53
N ILE A 74 -13.20 5.17 -4.15
CA ILE A 74 -13.12 5.70 -5.52
C ILE A 74 -13.03 7.22 -5.43
N LYS A 75 -11.82 7.75 -5.58
CA LYS A 75 -11.49 9.17 -5.37
C LYS A 75 -10.66 9.74 -6.51
N GLU A 76 -10.70 11.06 -6.66
CA GLU A 76 -9.62 11.77 -7.36
C GLU A 76 -8.34 11.62 -6.54
N ALA A 77 -7.21 11.43 -7.22
CA ALA A 77 -5.93 11.19 -6.58
C ALA A 77 -4.98 12.36 -6.84
N ALA A 78 -4.51 13.00 -5.77
CA ALA A 78 -3.34 13.86 -5.80
C ALA A 78 -2.09 12.99 -5.71
N VAL A 79 -1.22 13.07 -6.71
CA VAL A 79 -0.01 12.23 -6.79
C VAL A 79 1.22 13.11 -6.65
N ILE A 80 1.89 13.01 -5.50
CA ILE A 80 3.15 13.70 -5.23
C ILE A 80 4.31 12.78 -5.60
N LYS A 81 5.10 13.19 -6.59
CA LYS A 81 6.32 12.49 -6.97
C LYS A 81 7.51 13.17 -6.32
N LEU A 82 8.19 12.46 -5.42
CA LEU A 82 9.41 12.97 -4.81
C LEU A 82 10.51 12.96 -5.87
N SER A 83 11.32 14.02 -5.90
CA SER A 83 12.29 14.32 -6.97
C SER A 83 13.44 13.32 -7.04
N PHE A 84 13.61 12.48 -6.02
CA PHE A 84 14.64 11.45 -5.94
C PHE A 84 14.05 10.14 -5.42
N HIS A 85 14.61 9.02 -5.88
CA HIS A 85 14.33 7.73 -5.25
C HIS A 85 14.81 7.79 -3.80
N LYS A 86 13.87 7.68 -2.86
CA LYS A 86 14.17 7.66 -1.44
C LYS A 86 15.07 6.48 -1.10
N LYS A 87 16.01 6.72 -0.19
CA LYS A 87 16.92 5.71 0.36
C LYS A 87 16.22 4.90 1.47
N PRO A 88 16.79 3.73 1.82
CA PRO A 88 16.36 2.99 3.00
C PRO A 88 16.21 3.89 4.24
N CYS A 89 15.06 3.80 4.90
CA CYS A 89 14.70 4.56 6.10
C CYS A 89 14.76 6.09 5.95
N GLU A 90 14.78 6.62 4.73
CA GLU A 90 14.82 8.06 4.51
C GLU A 90 13.45 8.69 4.84
N HIS A 91 13.46 9.79 5.59
CA HIS A 91 12.24 10.50 5.91
C HIS A 91 11.63 11.21 4.71
N ILE A 92 10.31 11.25 4.65
CA ILE A 92 9.51 12.11 3.79
C ILE A 92 9.14 13.34 4.61
N THR A 93 9.63 14.52 4.22
CA THR A 93 9.44 15.75 5.00
C THR A 93 8.34 16.65 4.45
N VAL A 94 7.81 17.53 5.30
CA VAL A 94 6.77 18.49 4.91
C VAL A 94 7.23 19.42 3.79
N GLU A 95 8.52 19.82 3.77
CA GLU A 95 9.07 20.67 2.73
C GLU A 95 9.06 19.98 1.37
N GLU A 96 9.23 18.67 1.31
CA GLU A 96 9.14 17.91 0.07
C GLU A 96 7.70 17.83 -0.45
N LEU A 97 6.74 17.67 0.46
CA LEU A 97 5.32 17.70 0.13
C LEU A 97 4.90 19.09 -0.38
N ASP A 98 5.29 20.16 0.29
CA ASP A 98 4.97 21.54 -0.11
C ASP A 98 5.66 21.93 -1.43
N LYS A 99 6.93 21.55 -1.63
CA LYS A 99 7.67 21.83 -2.87
C LYS A 99 7.11 21.12 -4.08
N SER A 100 6.31 20.07 -3.90
CA SER A 100 5.69 19.36 -5.03
C SER A 100 4.76 20.26 -5.86
N GLY A 101 4.16 21.28 -5.24
CA GLY A 101 3.17 22.16 -5.87
C GLY A 101 1.87 21.46 -6.26
N VAL A 102 1.68 20.19 -5.88
CA VAL A 102 0.46 19.43 -6.16
C VAL A 102 -0.65 19.90 -5.22
N GLU A 103 -1.77 20.31 -5.80
CA GLU A 103 -2.97 20.64 -5.04
C GLU A 103 -3.59 19.35 -4.47
N VAL A 104 -3.83 19.33 -3.15
CA VAL A 104 -4.51 18.25 -2.45
C VAL A 104 -5.80 18.81 -1.85
N LYS A 105 -6.95 18.31 -2.29
CA LYS A 105 -8.27 18.77 -1.83
C LYS A 105 -8.80 17.85 -0.72
N GLU A 106 -9.69 18.41 0.10
CA GLU A 106 -10.39 17.64 1.14
C GLU A 106 -11.16 16.49 0.49
N GLY A 107 -10.95 15.27 0.98
CA GLY A 107 -11.58 14.04 0.46
C GLY A 107 -10.86 13.34 -0.69
N ASP A 108 -9.75 13.88 -1.20
CA ASP A 108 -8.92 13.22 -2.22
C ASP A 108 -8.25 11.95 -1.68
N ALA A 109 -7.81 11.08 -2.58
CA ALA A 109 -6.72 10.15 -2.28
C ALA A 109 -5.38 10.87 -2.45
N LEU A 110 -4.46 10.69 -1.52
CA LEU A 110 -3.10 11.18 -1.65
C LEU A 110 -2.16 9.98 -1.84
N LEU A 111 -1.39 10.00 -2.93
CA LEU A 111 -0.38 8.99 -3.23
C LEU A 111 1.01 9.64 -3.25
N ILE A 112 1.94 9.09 -2.47
CA ILE A 112 3.31 9.57 -2.37
C ILE A 112 4.26 8.62 -3.10
N CYS A 113 4.73 9.02 -4.28
CA CYS A 113 5.70 8.23 -5.04
C CYS A 113 7.12 8.50 -4.54
N THR A 114 7.64 7.57 -3.75
CA THR A 114 9.03 7.56 -3.24
C THR A 114 10.01 6.85 -4.17
N GLY A 115 9.50 6.08 -5.14
CA GLY A 115 10.28 5.20 -6.00
C GLY A 115 10.87 3.97 -5.27
N TRP A 116 10.28 3.61 -4.12
CA TRP A 116 10.67 2.47 -3.29
C TRP A 116 10.21 1.12 -3.85
N ASP A 117 9.18 1.13 -4.70
CA ASP A 117 8.61 -0.01 -5.42
C ASP A 117 9.65 -0.84 -6.20
N LYS A 118 10.75 -0.22 -6.65
CA LYS A 118 11.89 -0.94 -7.27
C LYS A 118 12.54 -1.99 -6.36
N ASN A 119 12.31 -1.92 -5.05
CA ASN A 119 12.83 -2.84 -4.04
C ASN A 119 11.82 -3.94 -3.68
N TRP A 120 10.68 -4.08 -4.38
CA TRP A 120 9.59 -5.01 -4.04
C TRP A 120 10.10 -6.38 -3.60
N ASN A 121 10.93 -7.04 -4.40
CA ASN A 121 11.46 -8.38 -4.10
C ASN A 121 12.84 -8.38 -3.43
N ARG A 122 13.18 -7.31 -2.70
CA ARG A 122 14.41 -7.23 -1.90
C ARG A 122 14.11 -7.51 -0.44
N ASP A 123 15.12 -8.07 0.22
CA ASP A 123 15.11 -8.22 1.68
C ASP A 123 14.85 -6.87 2.34
N ASN A 124 14.17 -6.91 3.49
CA ASN A 124 13.80 -5.74 4.28
C ASN A 124 12.94 -4.69 3.56
N PHE A 125 12.30 -5.01 2.42
CA PHE A 125 11.43 -4.07 1.70
C PHE A 125 10.48 -3.27 2.61
N VAL A 126 9.87 -3.95 3.59
CA VAL A 126 8.96 -3.36 4.57
C VAL A 126 9.71 -2.54 5.62
N ILE A 127 10.73 -3.14 6.25
CA ILE A 127 11.42 -2.58 7.42
C ILE A 127 12.21 -1.33 7.04
N ASP A 128 12.82 -1.35 5.86
CA ASP A 128 13.68 -0.28 5.37
C ASP A 128 12.90 0.78 4.57
N SER A 129 11.56 0.71 4.56
CA SER A 129 10.75 1.63 3.78
C SER A 129 10.89 3.10 4.23
N PRO A 130 10.87 4.06 3.29
CA PRO A 130 10.75 5.48 3.61
C PRO A 130 9.48 5.74 4.41
N HIS A 131 9.56 6.64 5.38
CA HIS A 131 8.45 6.94 6.28
C HIS A 131 8.37 8.44 6.54
N PHE A 132 7.21 8.90 7.01
CA PHE A 132 6.93 10.32 7.16
C PHE A 132 7.51 10.85 8.47
N THR A 133 7.96 12.11 8.46
CA THR A 133 8.16 12.84 9.72
C THR A 133 6.81 13.13 10.39
N GLU A 134 6.84 13.53 11.65
CA GLU A 134 5.65 13.95 12.38
C GLU A 134 4.98 15.15 11.69
N GLU A 135 5.77 16.14 11.28
CA GLU A 135 5.27 17.35 10.62
C GLU A 135 4.63 17.05 9.27
N ALA A 136 5.20 16.10 8.51
CA ALA A 136 4.63 15.63 7.25
C ALA A 136 3.31 14.88 7.48
N THR A 137 3.24 14.04 8.51
CA THR A 137 2.01 13.34 8.90
C THR A 137 0.90 14.33 9.29
N ASP A 138 1.24 15.31 10.11
CA ASP A 138 0.35 16.40 10.52
C ASP A 138 -0.16 17.22 9.33
N TRP A 139 0.71 17.49 8.35
CA TRP A 139 0.33 18.16 7.12
C TRP A 139 -0.74 17.36 6.37
N ILE A 140 -0.57 16.05 6.24
CA ILE A 140 -1.51 15.15 5.54
C ILE A 140 -2.86 15.09 6.28
N ILE A 141 -2.84 14.98 7.61
CA ILE A 141 -4.05 14.98 8.44
C ILE A 141 -4.85 16.29 8.24
N ARG A 142 -4.17 17.44 8.21
CA ARG A 142 -4.83 18.73 7.97
C ARG A 142 -5.48 18.84 6.59
N LYS A 143 -4.99 18.11 5.58
CA LYS A 143 -5.63 18.03 4.26
C LYS A 143 -6.94 17.24 4.26
N LYS A 144 -7.18 16.41 5.29
CA LYS A 144 -8.37 15.56 5.40
C LYS A 144 -8.61 14.71 4.15
N VAL A 145 -7.54 14.07 3.69
CA VAL A 145 -7.61 13.11 2.59
C VAL A 145 -8.48 11.92 3.01
N SER A 146 -9.18 11.33 2.04
CA SER A 146 -9.99 10.13 2.25
C SER A 146 -9.14 8.85 2.24
N LEU A 147 -8.03 8.86 1.50
CA LEU A 147 -7.07 7.78 1.40
C LEU A 147 -5.66 8.34 1.42
N TRP A 148 -4.74 7.61 2.03
CA TRP A 148 -3.33 7.95 2.08
C TRP A 148 -2.52 6.69 1.74
N GLY A 149 -1.68 6.78 0.72
CA GLY A 149 -0.71 5.76 0.32
C GLY A 149 0.55 6.35 -0.28
#